data_AF-A0A541BA35-F1
#
_entry.id   AF-A0A541BA35-F1
#
_cell.length_a   1.000
_cell.length_b   1.000
_cell.length_c   1.000
_cell.angle_alpha   90.00
_cell.angle_beta   90.00
_cell.angle_gamma   90.00
#
_symmetry.space_group_name_H-M   'P 1'
#
loop_
_entity.id
_entity.type
_entity.pdbx_description
1 polymer ?
#
loop_
_entity_poly.entity_id
_entity_poly.type
_entity_poly.pdbx_seq_one_letter_code
_entity_poly.pdbx_strand_id
1 'polypeptide(L)'
;MTAYHFGDLACGDRFLADVARDTANPSLQERELLKLATLGVASADALRHRGVPDPAAVLAAETGVTVFKVAFEEWIGEASSRDFPHCVHDTLEQIRVLVGGG
;
A
#
# COMPACT_ATOMS: atom_id res chain seq x y z
N MET A 1 21.36 18.04 -33.69
CA MET A 1 21.32 19.25 -32.84
C MET A 1 19.86 19.46 -32.48
N THR A 2 19.34 19.03 -31.33
CA THR A 2 19.95 18.68 -30.05
C THR A 2 19.04 17.63 -29.39
N ALA A 3 19.61 16.49 -29.00
CA ALA A 3 18.92 15.48 -28.19
C ALA A 3 18.93 15.93 -26.73
N TYR A 4 17.78 15.93 -26.06
CA TYR A 4 17.70 16.05 -24.61
C TYR A 4 18.07 14.69 -24.01
N HIS A 5 19.36 14.49 -23.74
CA HIS A 5 19.88 13.37 -22.98
C HIS A 5 19.74 13.71 -21.49
N PHE A 6 18.64 13.29 -20.86
CA PHE A 6 18.50 13.25 -19.40
C PHE A 6 18.68 11.80 -18.95
N GLY A 7 19.86 11.26 -19.24
CA GLY A 7 20.31 9.95 -18.82
C GLY A 7 21.66 10.11 -18.16
N ASP A 8 21.66 10.37 -16.86
CA ASP A 8 22.64 9.87 -15.89
C ASP A 8 22.42 10.59 -14.55
N LEU A 9 22.00 9.82 -13.55
CA LEU A 9 22.26 9.94 -12.10
C LEU A 9 21.04 9.53 -11.27
N ALA A 10 21.13 8.30 -10.75
CA ALA A 10 20.41 7.70 -9.63
C ALA A 10 18.92 7.35 -9.86
N CYS A 11 18.73 6.27 -10.62
CA CYS A 11 17.51 5.45 -10.68
C CYS A 11 17.70 4.27 -9.70
N GLY A 12 16.88 4.17 -8.65
CA GLY A 12 16.88 3.06 -7.69
C GLY A 12 16.83 3.43 -6.20
N ASP A 13 17.28 4.62 -5.80
CA ASP A 13 17.45 4.98 -4.37
C ASP A 13 16.30 5.81 -3.78
N ARG A 14 15.33 6.25 -4.58
CA ARG A 14 14.38 7.31 -4.19
C ARG A 14 13.24 6.83 -3.27
N PHE A 15 12.85 5.55 -3.32
CA PHE A 15 11.72 5.06 -2.52
C PHE A 15 12.13 4.40 -1.19
N LEU A 16 13.31 3.76 -1.13
CA LEU A 16 13.99 3.51 0.15
C LEU A 16 14.18 4.85 0.90
N ALA A 17 14.40 5.97 0.19
CA ALA A 17 14.47 7.29 0.81
C ALA A 17 13.13 7.83 1.33
N ASP A 18 11.98 7.45 0.77
CA ASP A 18 10.65 7.91 1.24
C ASP A 18 10.11 7.06 2.42
N VAL A 19 10.38 5.75 2.45
CA VAL A 19 10.15 4.90 3.63
C VAL A 19 11.17 5.20 4.75
N ALA A 20 12.44 5.49 4.40
CA ALA A 20 13.43 5.98 5.37
C ALA A 20 13.11 7.39 5.89
N ARG A 21 12.41 8.24 5.12
CA ARG A 21 11.96 9.56 5.57
C ARG A 21 10.95 9.46 6.71
N ASP A 22 10.14 8.40 6.73
CA ASP A 22 9.21 8.14 7.83
C ASP A 22 9.94 7.73 9.12
N THR A 23 11.05 6.97 9.00
CA THR A 23 11.96 6.74 10.14
C THR A 23 12.78 7.98 10.54
N ALA A 24 12.94 8.96 9.65
CA ALA A 24 13.64 10.22 9.92
C ALA A 24 12.73 11.28 10.56
N ASN A 25 11.41 11.08 10.55
CA ASN A 25 10.43 11.96 11.20
C ASN A 25 9.34 11.17 11.94
N PRO A 26 9.59 10.80 13.21
CA PRO A 26 8.64 10.04 14.02
C PRO A 26 7.23 10.63 14.06
N SER A 27 7.10 11.96 14.01
CA SER A 27 5.79 12.61 14.05
C SER A 27 4.95 12.43 12.77
N LEU A 28 5.60 12.17 11.63
CA LEU A 28 4.91 11.81 10.40
C LEU A 28 4.48 10.34 10.44
N GLN A 29 5.38 9.47 10.89
CA GLN A 29 5.10 8.04 11.04
C GLN A 29 3.93 7.77 11.99
N GLU A 30 3.92 8.42 13.16
CA GLU A 30 2.82 8.33 14.12
C GLU A 30 1.47 8.74 13.50
N ARG A 31 1.46 9.82 12.72
CA ARG A 31 0.25 10.29 12.03
C ARG A 31 -0.18 9.35 10.92
N GLU A 32 0.75 8.78 10.18
CA GLU A 32 0.46 7.81 9.13
C GLU A 32 -0.15 6.54 9.72
N LEU A 33 0.46 6.00 10.78
CA LEU A 33 -0.09 4.85 11.51
C LEU A 33 -1.50 5.14 12.06
N LEU A 34 -1.72 6.33 12.63
CA LEU A 34 -3.05 6.71 13.13
C LEU A 34 -4.09 6.79 12.00
N LYS A 35 -3.71 7.31 10.81
CA LYS A 35 -4.61 7.37 9.65
C LYS A 35 -4.99 5.96 9.17
N LEU A 36 -4.01 5.07 9.07
CA LEU A 36 -4.24 3.68 8.63
C LEU A 36 -5.09 2.90 9.63
N ALA A 37 -4.84 3.08 10.93
CA ALA A 37 -5.68 2.49 11.99
C ALA A 37 -7.12 3.00 11.92
N THR A 38 -7.30 4.31 11.73
CA THR A 38 -8.63 4.93 11.57
C THR A 38 -9.36 4.38 10.35
N LEU A 39 -8.65 4.19 9.22
CA LEU A 39 -9.18 3.59 8.01
C LEU A 39 -9.64 2.14 8.23
N GLY A 40 -8.87 1.34 8.97
CA GLY A 40 -9.22 -0.04 9.34
C GLY A 40 -10.53 -0.09 10.13
N VAL A 41 -10.63 0.71 11.19
CA VAL A 41 -11.86 0.81 12.02
C VAL A 41 -13.06 1.21 11.19
N ALA A 42 -12.94 2.30 10.41
CA ALA A 42 -14.04 2.79 9.57
C ALA A 42 -14.48 1.75 8.52
N SER A 43 -13.52 1.00 7.95
CA SER A 43 -13.80 -0.06 6.98
C SER A 43 -14.52 -1.24 7.64
N ALA A 44 -14.10 -1.66 8.83
CA ALA A 44 -14.77 -2.72 9.58
C ALA A 44 -16.21 -2.33 9.93
N ASP A 45 -16.44 -1.10 10.41
CA ASP A 45 -17.78 -0.59 10.70
C ASP A 45 -18.66 -0.53 9.46
N ALA A 46 -18.11 -0.09 8.33
CA ALA A 46 -18.83 -0.07 7.06
C ALA A 46 -19.16 -1.49 6.55
N LEU A 47 -18.32 -2.48 6.81
CA LEU A 47 -18.59 -3.89 6.49
C LEU A 47 -19.68 -4.49 7.39
N ARG A 48 -19.67 -4.16 8.69
CA ARG A 48 -20.74 -4.55 9.63
C ARG A 48 -22.08 -3.96 9.24
N HIS A 49 -22.12 -2.69 8.85
CA HIS A 49 -23.34 -2.04 8.36
C HIS A 49 -23.89 -2.72 7.10
N ARG A 50 -23.02 -3.37 6.31
CA ARG A 50 -23.39 -4.18 5.14
C ARG A 50 -23.71 -5.65 5.48
N GLY A 51 -23.76 -6.01 6.76
CA GLY A 51 -24.14 -7.35 7.21
C GLY A 51 -23.00 -8.37 7.28
N VAL A 52 -21.74 -7.95 7.14
CA VAL A 52 -20.59 -8.84 7.35
C VAL A 52 -20.36 -8.99 8.87
N PRO A 53 -20.45 -10.21 9.44
CA PRO A 53 -20.26 -10.41 10.87
C PRO A 53 -18.78 -10.40 11.26
N ASP A 54 -18.51 -10.15 12.53
CA ASP A 54 -17.18 -10.41 13.11
C ASP A 54 -16.93 -11.91 13.24
N PRO A 55 -15.68 -12.39 13.08
CA PRO A 55 -14.45 -11.62 12.86
C PRO A 55 -14.19 -11.22 11.39
N ALA A 56 -15.05 -11.63 10.45
CA ALA A 56 -14.81 -11.45 9.03
C ALA A 56 -14.73 -9.97 8.61
N ALA A 57 -15.55 -9.09 9.19
CA ALA A 57 -15.49 -7.66 8.92
C ALA A 57 -14.14 -7.03 9.33
N VAL A 58 -13.62 -7.40 10.51
CA VAL A 58 -12.30 -6.95 10.97
C VAL A 58 -11.19 -7.51 10.08
N LEU A 59 -11.21 -8.81 9.81
CA LEU A 59 -10.19 -9.46 8.98
C LEU A 59 -10.14 -8.84 7.57
N ALA A 60 -11.29 -8.61 6.94
CA ALA A 60 -11.35 -7.99 5.63
C ALA A 60 -10.86 -6.54 5.64
N ALA A 61 -11.17 -5.77 6.68
CA ALA A 61 -10.71 -4.39 6.83
C ALA A 61 -9.18 -4.31 7.00
N GLU A 62 -8.61 -5.08 7.91
CA GLU A 62 -7.15 -5.11 8.14
C GLU A 62 -6.39 -5.66 6.92
N THR A 63 -6.96 -6.65 6.23
CA THR A 63 -6.41 -7.15 4.97
C THR A 63 -6.42 -6.06 3.90
N GLY A 64 -7.53 -5.32 3.77
CA GLY A 64 -7.65 -4.21 2.81
C GLY A 64 -6.64 -3.10 3.08
N VAL A 65 -6.42 -2.73 4.35
CA VAL A 65 -5.37 -1.77 4.74
C VAL A 65 -3.98 -2.29 4.36
N THR A 66 -3.71 -3.57 4.61
CA THR A 66 -2.43 -4.22 4.25
C THR A 66 -2.19 -4.20 2.74
N VAL A 67 -3.19 -4.59 1.95
CA VAL A 67 -3.15 -4.55 0.48
C VAL A 67 -2.88 -3.14 -0.02
N PHE A 68 -3.59 -2.15 0.52
CA PHE A 68 -3.43 -0.75 0.14
C PHE A 68 -1.98 -0.29 0.32
N LYS A 69 -1.37 -0.56 1.48
CA LYS A 69 0.02 -0.18 1.76
C LYS A 69 1.00 -0.76 0.75
N VAL A 70 0.94 -2.09 0.56
CA VAL A 70 1.86 -2.81 -0.32
C VAL A 70 1.69 -2.37 -1.79
N ALA A 71 0.45 -2.28 -2.26
CA ALA A 71 0.15 -1.84 -3.62
C ALA A 71 0.54 -0.38 -3.86
N PHE A 72 0.38 0.49 -2.85
CA PHE A 72 0.76 1.89 -2.95
C PHE A 72 2.28 2.05 -3.06
N GLU A 73 3.04 1.30 -2.25
CA GLU A 73 4.51 1.26 -2.31
C GLU A 73 5.01 0.76 -3.68
N GLU A 74 4.39 -0.28 -4.25
CA GLU A 74 4.72 -0.77 -5.59
C GLU A 74 4.38 0.25 -6.68
N TRP A 75 3.25 0.94 -6.56
CA TRP A 75 2.78 1.91 -7.54
C TRP A 75 3.68 3.16 -7.62
N ILE A 76 4.18 3.64 -6.49
CA ILE A 76 5.04 4.85 -6.46
C ILE A 76 6.53 4.56 -6.64
N GLY A 77 6.94 3.28 -6.66
CA GLY A 77 8.30 2.85 -6.96
C GLY A 77 8.70 3.08 -8.43
N GLU A 78 10.01 3.29 -8.68
CA GLU A 78 10.56 3.75 -9.97
C GLU A 78 10.50 2.75 -11.15
N ALA A 79 9.81 1.62 -11.04
CA ALA A 79 9.77 0.59 -12.09
C ALA A 79 8.37 0.19 -12.59
N SER A 80 7.28 0.74 -12.04
CA SER A 80 5.95 0.35 -12.47
C SER A 80 5.38 1.35 -13.48
N SER A 81 5.37 0.97 -14.76
CA SER A 81 4.44 1.55 -15.75
C SER A 81 2.98 1.12 -15.50
N ARG A 82 2.72 0.50 -14.35
CA ARG A 82 1.44 -0.07 -13.96
C ARG A 82 0.63 0.99 -13.23
N ASP A 83 -0.66 1.02 -13.49
CA ASP A 83 -1.57 1.85 -12.72
C ASP A 83 -1.80 1.22 -11.32
N PHE A 84 -2.24 2.07 -10.39
CA PHE A 84 -2.52 1.65 -9.01
C PHE A 84 -3.54 0.49 -8.92
N PRO A 85 -4.64 0.46 -9.71
CA PRO A 85 -5.55 -0.68 -9.73
C PRO A 85 -4.87 -2.02 -10.03
N HIS A 86 -3.92 -2.07 -10.96
CA HIS A 86 -3.16 -3.29 -11.22
C HIS A 86 -2.33 -3.73 -10.01
N CYS A 87 -1.61 -2.81 -9.35
CA CYS A 87 -0.85 -3.13 -8.13
C CYS A 87 -1.76 -3.68 -7.01
N VAL A 88 -2.96 -3.11 -6.85
CA VAL A 88 -3.95 -3.60 -5.87
C VAL A 88 -4.42 -5.01 -6.21
N HIS A 89 -4.72 -5.28 -7.49
CA HIS A 89 -5.16 -6.59 -7.93
C HIS A 89 -4.08 -7.65 -7.75
N ASP A 90 -2.84 -7.35 -8.16
CA ASP A 90 -1.69 -8.24 -8.01
C ASP A 90 -1.44 -8.57 -6.52
N THR A 91 -1.54 -7.58 -5.63
CA THR A 91 -1.36 -7.77 -4.19
C THR A 91 -2.48 -8.63 -3.58
N LEU A 92 -3.73 -8.42 -3.98
CA LEU A 92 -4.87 -9.24 -3.54
C LEU A 92 -4.71 -10.70 -3.98
N GLU A 93 -4.30 -10.91 -5.23
CA GLU A 93 -4.03 -12.23 -5.78
C GLU A 93 -2.91 -12.95 -5.02
N GLN A 94 -1.83 -12.26 -4.67
CA GLN A 94 -0.76 -12.80 -3.85
C GLN A 94 -1.27 -13.26 -2.47
N ILE A 95 -2.04 -12.43 -1.77
CA ILE A 95 -2.62 -12.82 -0.47
C ILE A 95 -3.56 -14.02 -0.63
N ARG A 96 -4.39 -14.04 -1.69
CA ARG A 96 -5.30 -15.17 -1.96
C ARG A 96 -4.54 -16.48 -2.16
N VAL A 97 -3.45 -16.46 -2.92
CA VAL A 97 -2.60 -17.64 -3.17
C VAL A 97 -1.91 -18.09 -1.88
N LEU A 98 -1.34 -17.17 -1.11
CA LEU A 98 -0.65 -17.50 0.14
C LEU A 98 -1.58 -18.09 1.21
N VAL A 99 -2.81 -17.58 1.33
CA VAL A 99 -3.79 -18.03 2.32
C VAL A 99 -4.59 -19.24 1.86
N GLY A 100 -4.79 -19.40 0.55
CA GLY A 100 -5.54 -20.51 -0.06
C GLY A 100 -4.86 -21.88 0.04
N GLY A 101 -3.59 -21.92 0.46
CA GLY A 101 -2.75 -23.12 0.47
C GLY A 101 -2.30 -23.46 -0.94
N GLY A 102 -1.00 -23.28 -1.21
CA GLY A 102 -0.36 -23.77 -2.43
C GLY A 102 -0.39 -25.30 -2.53
#